data_AF-A0A1M6T4M3-F1
#
_entry.id   AF-A0A1M6T4M3-F1
#
_cell.length_a   1.000
_cell.length_b   1.000
_cell.length_c   1.000
_cell.angle_alpha   90.00
_cell.angle_beta   90.00
_cell.angle_gamma   90.00
#
_symmetry.space_group_name_H-M   'P 1'
#
loop_
_entity.id
_entity.type
_entity.pdbx_description
1 polymer ?
#
loop_
_entity_poly.entity_id
_entity_poly.type
_entity_poly.pdbx_seq_one_letter_code
_entity_poly.pdbx_strand_id
1 'polypeptide(L)'
;MKRKLQVLLITLTMSVPMLASAQSSAQGLTREQVRQETADYAAAGYNPARMNPRTWVDDAHAASAKVMLARAEGASSQLAANKSEDNAHCN
;
A
#
# COMPACT_ATOMS: atom_id res chain seq x y z
N MET A 1 41.62 3.00 6.59
CA MET A 1 40.60 1.95 6.40
C MET A 1 39.40 2.16 7.35
N LYS A 2 38.83 3.37 7.39
CA LYS A 2 37.69 3.72 8.29
C LYS A 2 36.53 4.38 7.51
N ARG A 3 36.82 5.15 6.45
CA ARG A 3 35.82 5.72 5.52
C ARG A 3 35.05 4.67 4.70
N LYS A 4 35.70 3.57 4.29
CA LYS A 4 35.03 2.49 3.52
C LYS A 4 33.99 1.73 4.34
N LEU A 5 34.16 1.68 5.68
CA LEU A 5 33.20 1.04 6.58
C LEU A 5 31.97 1.91 6.83
N GLN A 6 32.13 3.24 6.84
CA GLN A 6 31.03 4.19 7.02
C GLN A 6 30.09 4.24 5.81
N VAL A 7 30.63 4.08 4.59
CA VAL A 7 29.81 4.09 3.36
C VAL A 7 28.92 2.84 3.26
N LEU A 8 29.36 1.70 3.82
CA LEU A 8 28.58 0.46 3.84
C LEU A 8 27.36 0.52 4.78
N LEU A 9 27.43 1.31 5.86
CA LEU A 9 26.34 1.41 6.84
C LEU A 9 25.15 2.25 6.33
N ILE A 10 25.37 3.21 5.44
CA ILE A 10 24.33 4.15 5.02
C ILE A 10 23.40 3.53 3.97
N THR A 11 23.89 2.59 3.15
CA THR A 11 23.09 1.96 2.08
C THR A 11 22.13 0.88 2.56
N LEU A 12 22.21 0.42 3.82
CA LEU A 12 21.35 -0.66 4.34
C LEU A 12 19.99 -0.17 4.87
N THR A 13 19.80 1.14 5.01
CA THR A 13 18.57 1.71 5.59
C THR A 13 17.42 1.93 4.59
N MET A 14 17.68 1.84 3.28
CA MET A 14 16.68 2.12 2.23
C MET A 14 15.90 0.91 1.70
N SER A 15 16.09 -0.28 2.27
CA SER A 15 15.38 -1.50 1.84
C SER A 15 14.48 -2.10 2.92
N VAL A 16 14.03 -1.30 3.90
CA VAL A 16 13.12 -1.76 4.96
C VAL A 16 11.65 -1.91 4.54
N PRO A 17 11.05 -1.16 3.58
CA PRO A 17 9.60 -1.23 3.44
C PRO A 17 9.09 -2.50 2.75
N MET A 18 9.95 -3.34 2.16
CA MET A 18 9.48 -4.55 1.45
C MET A 18 9.26 -5.78 2.35
N LEU A 19 9.78 -5.80 3.59
CA LEU A 19 9.54 -6.90 4.55
C LEU A 19 8.41 -6.62 5.54
N ALA A 20 7.95 -5.37 5.66
CA ALA A 20 6.87 -4.99 6.58
C ALA A 20 5.51 -5.63 6.23
N SER A 21 5.33 -6.02 4.96
CA SER A 21 4.13 -6.70 4.47
C SER A 21 4.01 -8.15 4.96
N ALA A 22 5.12 -8.82 5.29
CA ALA A 22 5.13 -10.20 5.79
C ALA A 22 5.14 -10.30 7.33
N GLN A 23 5.72 -9.34 8.05
CA GLN A 23 5.63 -9.33 9.52
C GLN A 23 4.24 -8.87 10.02
N SER A 24 3.49 -8.11 9.21
CA SER A 24 2.08 -7.77 9.49
C SER A 24 1.11 -8.96 9.36
N SER A 25 1.48 -10.07 8.72
CA SER A 25 0.57 -11.22 8.64
C SER A 25 0.59 -12.09 9.90
N ALA A 26 1.67 -12.04 10.69
CA ALA A 26 1.77 -12.70 12.00
C ALA A 26 1.15 -11.85 13.13
N GLN A 27 1.20 -10.53 12.99
CA GLN A 27 0.60 -9.55 13.89
C GLN A 27 -0.71 -9.07 13.25
N GLY A 28 -1.83 -9.78 13.48
CA GLY A 28 -3.11 -9.55 12.79
C GLY A 28 -3.51 -8.07 12.63
N LEU A 29 -4.41 -7.78 11.68
CA LEU A 29 -4.72 -6.43 11.21
C LEU A 29 -4.76 -5.37 12.33
N THR A 30 -3.98 -4.31 12.14
CA THR A 30 -4.02 -3.17 13.06
C THR A 30 -5.34 -2.41 12.90
N ARG A 31 -5.83 -1.80 13.99
CA ARG A 31 -7.06 -0.98 13.94
C ARG A 31 -6.97 0.15 12.91
N GLU A 32 -5.77 0.68 12.72
CA GLU A 32 -5.53 1.74 11.74
C GLU A 32 -5.64 1.23 10.31
N GLN A 33 -5.02 0.08 10.00
CA GLN A 33 -5.18 -0.58 8.70
C GLN A 33 -6.65 -0.89 8.40
N VAL A 34 -7.41 -1.37 9.39
CA VAL A 34 -8.86 -1.63 9.21
C VAL A 34 -9.62 -0.34 8.91
N ARG A 35 -9.30 0.78 9.58
CA ARG A 35 -9.95 2.08 9.30
C ARG A 35 -9.65 2.56 7.88
N GLN A 36 -8.41 2.44 7.45
CA GLN A 36 -8.00 2.81 6.09
C GLN A 36 -8.70 1.93 5.05
N GLU A 37 -8.67 0.61 5.24
CA GLU A 37 -9.35 -0.33 4.35
C GLU A 37 -10.86 -0.08 4.31
N THR A 38 -11.49 0.19 5.45
CA THR A 38 -12.93 0.55 5.48
C THR A 38 -13.21 1.82 4.67
N ALA A 39 -12.31 2.82 4.72
CA ALA A 39 -12.44 4.03 3.92
C ALA A 39 -12.29 3.76 2.41
N ASP A 40 -11.34 2.89 2.02
CA ASP A 40 -11.17 2.46 0.62
C ASP A 40 -12.45 1.80 0.09
N TYR A 41 -13.03 0.87 0.86
CA TYR A 41 -14.26 0.18 0.48
C TYR A 41 -15.47 1.14 0.45
N ALA A 42 -15.54 2.10 1.37
CA ALA A 42 -16.57 3.14 1.33
C ALA A 42 -16.43 4.02 0.07
N ALA A 43 -15.21 4.40 -0.31
CA ALA A 43 -14.93 5.14 -1.54
C ALA A 43 -15.27 4.32 -2.81
N ALA A 44 -15.10 2.99 -2.75
CA ALA A 44 -15.53 2.07 -3.80
C ALA A 44 -17.06 1.90 -3.90
N GLY A 45 -17.81 2.45 -2.95
CA GLY A 45 -19.27 2.42 -2.87
C GLY A 45 -19.84 1.26 -2.05
N TYR A 46 -19.01 0.52 -1.33
CA TYR A 46 -19.45 -0.57 -0.45
C TYR A 46 -19.88 -0.04 0.91
N ASN A 47 -21.12 -0.36 1.31
CA ASN A 47 -21.63 -0.04 2.64
C ASN A 47 -22.35 -1.25 3.25
N PRO A 48 -21.76 -1.93 4.24
CA PRO A 48 -22.35 -3.13 4.83
C PRO A 48 -23.67 -2.86 5.56
N ALA A 49 -23.88 -1.64 6.08
CA ALA A 49 -25.11 -1.26 6.77
C ALA A 49 -26.30 -0.97 5.82
N ARG A 50 -26.04 -0.86 4.51
CA ARG A 50 -27.04 -0.52 3.48
C ARG A 50 -26.95 -1.47 2.28
N MET A 51 -26.47 -2.69 2.48
CA MET A 51 -26.42 -3.68 1.40
C MET A 51 -27.80 -4.16 0.99
N ASN A 52 -27.97 -4.37 -0.32
CA ASN A 52 -29.11 -5.08 -0.86
C ASN A 52 -28.91 -6.59 -0.65
N PRO A 53 -29.79 -7.28 0.12
CA PRO A 53 -29.63 -8.71 0.41
C PRO A 53 -29.60 -9.62 -0.83
N ARG A 54 -30.05 -9.14 -1.99
CA ARG A 54 -30.04 -9.90 -3.24
C ARG A 54 -28.74 -9.78 -4.03
N THR A 55 -27.99 -8.69 -3.86
CA THR A 55 -26.81 -8.38 -4.67
C THR A 55 -25.54 -8.18 -3.83
N TRP A 56 -25.63 -8.37 -2.51
CA TRP A 56 -24.54 -8.05 -1.58
C TRP A 56 -23.19 -8.71 -1.94
N VAL A 57 -23.21 -9.91 -2.51
CA VAL A 57 -22.01 -10.63 -2.96
C VAL A 57 -21.39 -9.91 -4.17
N ASP A 58 -22.20 -9.59 -5.16
CA ASP A 58 -21.75 -8.90 -6.37
C ASP A 58 -21.25 -7.48 -6.04
N ASP A 59 -21.95 -6.79 -5.14
CA ASP A 59 -21.58 -5.46 -4.65
C ASP A 59 -20.22 -5.50 -3.91
N ALA A 60 -19.99 -6.53 -3.09
CA ALA A 60 -18.72 -6.74 -2.40
C ALA A 60 -17.59 -7.04 -3.39
N HIS A 61 -17.83 -7.90 -4.39
CA HIS A 61 -16.84 -8.21 -5.42
C HIS A 61 -16.51 -6.97 -6.27
N ALA A 62 -17.53 -6.23 -6.72
CA ALA A 62 -17.34 -5.01 -7.48
C ALA A 62 -16.52 -3.97 -6.70
N ALA A 63 -16.78 -3.83 -5.40
CA ALA A 63 -16.00 -2.94 -4.55
C ALA A 63 -14.54 -3.40 -4.39
N SER A 64 -14.32 -4.70 -4.17
CA SER A 64 -12.96 -5.26 -4.06
C SER A 64 -12.14 -5.01 -5.33
N ALA A 65 -12.75 -5.17 -6.52
CA ALA A 65 -12.11 -4.88 -7.80
C ALA A 65 -11.69 -3.41 -7.91
N LYS A 66 -12.57 -2.47 -7.52
CA LYS A 66 -12.23 -1.03 -7.50
C LYS A 66 -11.09 -0.72 -6.53
N VAL A 67 -11.12 -1.28 -5.33
CA VAL A 67 -10.05 -1.09 -4.33
C VAL A 67 -8.71 -1.63 -4.86
N MET A 68 -8.71 -2.81 -5.48
CA MET A 68 -7.51 -3.37 -6.09
C MET A 68 -6.95 -2.50 -7.22
N LEU A 69 -7.82 -2.00 -8.10
CA LEU A 69 -7.42 -1.09 -9.18
C LEU A 69 -6.83 0.22 -8.62
N ALA A 70 -7.48 0.83 -7.63
CA ALA A 70 -7.00 2.05 -6.99
C ALA A 70 -5.63 1.85 -6.32
N ARG A 71 -5.42 0.71 -5.66
CA ARG A 71 -4.12 0.36 -5.05
C ARG A 71 -3.03 0.16 -6.10
N ALA A 72 -3.35 -0.48 -7.23
CA ALA A 72 -2.41 -0.69 -8.33
C ALA A 72 -2.00 0.64 -9.02
N GLU A 73 -2.97 1.54 -9.19
CA GLU A 73 -2.73 2.88 -9.73
C GLU A 73 -1.86 3.72 -8.77
N GLY A 74 -2.17 3.70 -7.48
CA GLY A 74 -1.37 4.34 -6.43
C GLY A 74 0.08 3.83 -6.42
N ALA A 75 0.29 2.52 -6.47
CA ALA A 75 1.63 1.93 -6.54
C ALA A 75 2.39 2.37 -7.81
N SER A 76 1.71 2.40 -8.96
CA SER A 76 2.30 2.83 -10.23
C SER A 76 2.71 4.31 -10.21
N SER A 77 1.89 5.17 -9.62
CA SER A 77 2.20 6.60 -9.46
C SER A 77 3.41 6.85 -8.55
N GLN A 78 3.54 6.07 -7.47
CA GLN A 78 4.69 6.15 -6.56
C GLN A 78 5.99 5.68 -7.22
N LEU A 79 5.93 4.62 -8.03
CA LEU A 79 7.07 4.15 -8.82
C LEU A 79 7.54 5.22 -9.82
N ALA A 80 6.60 5.89 -10.50
CA ALA A 80 6.91 6.97 -11.43
C ALA A 80 7.51 8.19 -10.71
N ALA A 81 6.97 8.56 -9.54
CA ALA A 81 7.50 9.65 -8.72
C ALA A 81 8.93 9.36 -8.25
N ASN A 82 9.18 8.16 -7.71
CA ASN A 82 10.50 7.74 -7.25
C ASN A 82 11.55 7.76 -8.38
N LYS A 83 11.17 7.31 -9.59
CA LYS A 83 12.04 7.38 -10.77
C LYS A 83 12.35 8.82 -11.18
N SER A 84 11.42 9.76 -10.99
CA SER A 84 11.64 11.18 -11.27
C SER A 84 12.59 11.83 -10.26
N GLU A 85 12.48 11.46 -8.99
CA GLU A 85 13.35 11.94 -7.90
C GLU A 85 14.79 11.43 -8.07
N ASP A 86 14.97 10.15 -8.43
CA ASP A 86 16.28 9.55 -8.71
C ASP A 86 17.00 10.25 -9.88
N ASN A 87 16.26 10.57 -10.94
CA ASN A 87 16.80 11.29 -12.10
C ASN A 87 17.14 12.77 -11.77
N ALA A 88 16.43 13.38 -10.83
CA ALA A 88 16.70 14.74 -10.36
C ALA A 88 17.93 14.81 -9.43
N HIS A 89 18.26 13.72 -8.72
CA HIS A 89 19.42 13.66 -7.83
C HIS A 89 20.76 13.45 -8.58
N CYS A 90 20.72 13.07 -9.86
CA CYS A 90 21.90 12.83 -10.70
C CYS A 90 22.36 14.05 -11.54
N ASN A 91 21.78 15.24 -11.35
CA ASN A 91 22.23 16.51 -11.97
C ASN A 91 22.77 17.47 -10.91
#